data_AF-A0A8B7E4H6-F1
#
_entry.id   AF-A0A8B7E4H6-F1
#
_cell.length_a   1.000
_cell.length_b   1.000
_cell.length_c   1.000
_cell.angle_alpha   90.00
_cell.angle_beta   90.00
_cell.angle_gamma   90.00
#
_symmetry.space_group_name_H-M   'P 1'
#
loop_
_entity.id
_entity.type
_entity.pdbx_description
1 polymer ?
#
loop_
_entity_poly.entity_id
_entity_poly.type
_entity_poly.pdbx_seq_one_letter_code
_entity_poly.pdbx_strand_id
1 'polypeptide(L)'
;MGTGQYTLEPAKPIDVHFPSTIWETPEVVGSLKDLVYLILEQVNGRDYHVVDRAQSWCEMTGINYFRFNPLLSNVISLNEIDDRILLGMVCDTRKMIASRLDELCKVANLLLGNE
;
A
#
# COMPACT_ATOMS: atom_id res chain seq x y z
N MET A 1 -10.72 1.74 5.67
CA MET A 1 -9.69 0.96 6.39
C MET A 1 -8.90 0.13 5.40
N GLY A 2 -7.60 -0.08 5.62
CA GLY A 2 -6.73 -0.91 4.79
C GLY A 2 -6.26 -2.16 5.53
N THR A 3 -5.76 -3.14 4.77
CA THR A 3 -5.29 -4.44 5.28
C THR A 3 -3.79 -4.47 5.59
N GLY A 4 -3.16 -3.30 5.63
CA GLY A 4 -1.73 -3.13 5.83
C GLY A 4 -0.97 -2.92 4.53
N GLN A 5 0.09 -2.12 4.63
CA GLN A 5 1.07 -1.87 3.58
C GLN A 5 2.45 -2.30 4.08
N TYR A 6 3.33 -2.75 3.20
CA TYR A 6 4.72 -3.04 3.54
C TYR A 6 5.63 -1.99 2.92
N THR A 7 6.79 -1.75 3.55
CA THR A 7 7.80 -0.83 3.01
C THR A 7 8.32 -1.37 1.69
N LEU A 8 8.25 -0.56 0.64
CA LEU A 8 8.86 -0.90 -0.65
C LEU A 8 10.37 -0.87 -0.50
N GLU A 9 11.03 -1.97 -0.87
CA GLU A 9 12.48 -1.97 -1.02
C GLU A 9 12.85 -1.12 -2.25
N PRO A 10 14.00 -0.41 -2.22
CA PRO A 10 14.43 0.38 -3.36
C PRO A 10 14.59 -0.52 -4.58
N ALA A 11 13.79 -0.26 -5.61
CA ALA A 11 13.86 -1.00 -6.86
C ALA A 11 15.25 -0.85 -7.49
N LYS A 12 15.81 -1.97 -7.97
CA LYS A 12 17.02 -1.91 -8.78
C LYS A 12 16.71 -1.11 -10.05
N PRO A 13 17.61 -0.24 -10.52
CA PRO A 13 17.42 0.47 -11.78
C PRO A 13 17.28 -0.56 -12.91
N ILE A 14 16.12 -0.57 -13.56
CA ILE A 14 15.83 -1.41 -14.73
C ILE A 14 16.13 -0.55 -15.96
N ASP A 15 17.12 -0.96 -16.76
CA ASP A 15 17.38 -0.31 -18.04
C ASP A 15 16.41 -0.87 -19.09
N VAL A 16 15.42 -0.05 -19.43
CA VAL A 16 14.37 -0.40 -20.40
C VAL A 16 14.83 0.02 -21.79
N HIS A 17 15.59 -0.84 -22.45
CA HIS A 17 15.78 -0.74 -23.90
C HIS A 17 14.56 -1.34 -24.59
N PHE A 18 13.81 -0.53 -25.36
CA PHE A 18 12.81 -1.02 -26.30
C PHE A 18 13.49 -1.32 -27.64
N PRO A 19 13.89 -2.58 -27.93
CA PRO A 19 14.47 -2.90 -29.23
C PRO A 19 13.41 -2.84 -30.32
N SER A 20 13.81 -2.44 -31.52
CA SER A 20 12.99 -2.56 -32.73
C SER A 20 12.67 -4.01 -33.11
N THR A 21 13.43 -4.98 -32.59
CA THR A 21 13.23 -6.42 -32.77
C THR A 21 13.22 -7.12 -31.40
N ILE A 22 12.04 -7.54 -30.94
CA ILE A 22 11.76 -7.94 -29.54
C ILE A 22 12.39 -9.29 -29.14
N TRP A 23 12.96 -10.04 -30.09
CA TRP A 23 13.14 -11.49 -29.92
C TRP A 23 14.56 -12.04 -30.05
N GLU A 24 15.59 -11.20 -30.25
CA GLU A 24 16.91 -11.72 -30.65
C GLU A 24 18.01 -11.68 -29.57
N THR A 25 17.81 -10.99 -28.43
CA THR A 25 18.87 -10.84 -27.42
C THR A 25 18.47 -11.38 -26.03
N PRO A 26 19.29 -12.23 -25.39
CA PRO A 26 19.02 -12.75 -24.04
C PRO A 26 18.88 -11.68 -22.95
N GLU A 27 19.57 -10.55 -23.12
CA GLU A 27 19.51 -9.40 -22.21
C GLU A 27 18.10 -8.74 -22.20
N VAL A 28 17.44 -8.71 -23.36
CA VAL A 28 16.07 -8.15 -23.50
C VAL A 28 15.04 -9.01 -22.77
N VAL A 29 15.23 -10.32 -22.69
CA VAL A 29 14.32 -11.23 -21.96
C VAL A 29 14.37 -10.97 -20.45
N GLY A 30 15.54 -10.61 -19.92
CA GLY A 30 15.70 -10.20 -18.51
C GLY A 30 14.97 -8.89 -18.22
N SER A 31 15.26 -7.84 -18.99
CA SER A 31 14.63 -6.52 -18.81
C SER A 31 13.11 -6.54 -19.02
N LEU A 32 12.60 -7.37 -19.93
CA LEU A 32 11.16 -7.50 -20.14
C LEU A 32 10.46 -8.14 -18.94
N LYS A 33 11.07 -9.13 -18.28
CA LYS A 33 10.51 -9.73 -17.07
C LYS A 33 10.44 -8.71 -15.94
N ASP A 34 11.51 -7.95 -15.71
CA ASP A 34 11.55 -6.93 -14.66
C ASP A 34 10.51 -5.82 -14.92
N LEU A 35 10.31 -5.43 -16.19
CA LEU A 35 9.26 -4.49 -16.58
C LEU A 35 7.85 -5.06 -16.32
N VAL A 36 7.62 -6.36 -16.58
CA VAL A 36 6.34 -7.01 -16.27
C VAL A 36 6.11 -7.06 -14.75
N TYR A 37 7.13 -7.37 -13.96
CA TYR A 37 7.03 -7.32 -12.50
C TYR A 37 6.71 -5.91 -12.00
N LEU A 38 7.36 -4.87 -12.53
CA LEU A 38 7.07 -3.48 -12.19
C LEU A 38 5.62 -3.12 -12.52
N ILE A 39 5.10 -3.50 -13.70
CA ILE A 39 3.70 -3.26 -14.05
C ILE A 39 2.75 -3.99 -13.08
N LEU A 40 3.06 -5.24 -12.73
CA LEU A 40 2.25 -6.00 -11.77
C LEU A 40 2.26 -5.37 -10.39
N GLU A 41 3.39 -4.82 -9.95
CA GLU A 41 3.49 -4.05 -8.70
C GLU A 41 2.64 -2.78 -8.76
N GLN A 42 2.68 -2.03 -9.87
CA GLN A 42 1.85 -0.83 -10.06
C GLN A 42 0.35 -1.16 -10.08
N VAL A 43 -0.06 -2.24 -10.75
CA VAL A 43 -1.45 -2.70 -10.78
C VAL A 43 -1.91 -3.17 -9.39
N ASN A 44 -1.01 -3.73 -8.58
CA ASN A 44 -1.28 -4.12 -7.20
C ASN A 44 -1.10 -2.97 -6.20
N GLY A 45 -0.66 -1.79 -6.63
CA GLY A 45 -0.54 -0.56 -5.85
C GLY A 45 -1.91 -0.02 -5.44
N ARG A 46 -2.54 -0.65 -4.44
CA ARG A 46 -3.93 -0.39 -4.05
C ARG A 46 -4.10 0.89 -3.22
N ASP A 47 -3.05 1.40 -2.59
CA ASP A 47 -3.18 2.43 -1.55
C ASP A 47 -2.80 3.85 -1.97
N TYR A 48 -2.07 4.07 -3.07
CA TYR A 48 -1.51 5.40 -3.35
C TYR A 48 -2.49 6.29 -4.12
N HIS A 49 -2.69 6.06 -5.42
CA HIS A 49 -3.48 6.95 -6.27
C HIS A 49 -4.98 7.02 -5.93
N VAL A 50 -5.54 5.89 -5.49
CA VAL A 50 -6.98 5.79 -5.20
C VAL A 50 -7.32 6.54 -3.93
N VAL A 51 -6.45 6.49 -2.92
CA VAL A 51 -6.62 7.19 -1.65
C VAL A 51 -6.47 8.69 -1.85
N ASP A 52 -5.44 9.15 -2.57
CA ASP A 52 -5.24 10.57 -2.87
C ASP A 52 -6.46 11.15 -3.59
N ARG A 53 -6.98 10.45 -4.60
CA ARG A 53 -8.18 10.89 -5.31
C ARG A 53 -9.38 10.94 -4.38
N ALA A 54 -9.62 9.90 -3.58
CA ALA A 54 -10.75 9.88 -2.65
C ALA A 54 -10.65 11.03 -1.64
N GLN A 55 -9.46 11.27 -1.09
CA GLN A 55 -9.20 12.38 -0.18
C GLN A 55 -9.49 13.73 -0.83
N SER A 56 -8.98 14.00 -2.04
CA SER A 56 -9.26 15.25 -2.75
C SER A 56 -10.75 15.47 -3.00
N TRP A 57 -11.49 14.41 -3.37
CA TRP A 57 -12.94 14.51 -3.58
C TRP A 57 -13.70 14.80 -2.27
N CYS A 58 -13.28 14.19 -1.16
CA CYS A 58 -13.84 14.47 0.16
C CYS A 58 -13.54 15.92 0.60
N GLU A 59 -12.30 16.38 0.41
CA GLU A 59 -11.90 17.77 0.71
C GLU A 59 -12.72 18.79 -0.12
N MET A 60 -12.93 18.52 -1.41
CA MET A 60 -13.76 19.37 -2.28
C MET A 60 -15.21 19.47 -1.83
N THR A 61 -15.74 18.44 -1.16
CA THR A 61 -17.14 18.37 -0.70
C THR A 61 -17.30 18.73 0.78
N GLY A 62 -16.21 19.10 1.47
CA GLY A 62 -16.22 19.41 2.89
C GLY A 62 -16.39 18.19 3.80
N ILE A 63 -16.15 16.98 3.29
CA ILE A 63 -16.24 15.74 4.05
C ILE A 63 -14.87 15.42 4.64
N ASN A 64 -14.80 15.16 5.94
CA ASN A 64 -13.56 14.73 6.59
C ASN A 64 -13.21 13.28 6.19
N TYR A 65 -12.07 13.09 5.53
CA TYR A 65 -11.56 11.78 5.11
C TYR A 65 -10.46 11.28 6.04
N PHE A 66 -10.62 10.07 6.58
CA PHE A 66 -9.61 9.45 7.46
C PHE A 66 -9.20 8.08 6.92
N ARG A 67 -7.91 7.91 6.60
CA ARG A 67 -7.34 6.62 6.16
C ARG A 67 -6.51 5.98 7.29
N PHE A 68 -6.98 4.84 7.76
CA PHE A 68 -6.22 3.96 8.66
C PHE A 68 -5.74 2.73 7.89
N ASN A 69 -4.42 2.57 7.80
CA ASN A 69 -3.75 1.46 7.14
C ASN A 69 -2.38 1.26 7.81
N PRO A 70 -2.13 0.13 8.51
CA PRO A 70 -0.89 -0.06 9.27
C PRO A 70 0.29 -0.35 8.34
N LEU A 71 1.48 0.14 8.72
CA LEU A 71 2.72 -0.32 8.09
C LEU A 71 3.12 -1.65 8.75
N LEU A 72 3.11 -2.72 7.96
CA LEU A 72 3.46 -4.07 8.38
C LEU A 72 4.96 -4.27 8.27
N SER A 73 5.54 -4.94 9.26
CA SER A 73 6.97 -5.27 9.27
C SER A 73 7.34 -6.35 8.24
N ASN A 74 6.40 -7.21 7.87
CA ASN A 74 6.60 -8.34 6.96
C ASN A 74 5.53 -8.36 5.87
N VAL A 75 5.88 -8.94 4.71
CA VAL A 75 4.90 -9.27 3.67
C VAL A 75 4.11 -10.49 4.14
N ILE A 76 2.80 -10.36 4.27
CA ILE A 76 1.90 -11.41 4.76
C ILE A 76 1.04 -11.87 3.59
N SER A 77 1.00 -13.18 3.36
CA SER A 77 0.13 -13.78 2.34
C SER A 77 -1.33 -13.64 2.74
N LEU A 78 -2.23 -13.51 1.77
CA LEU A 78 -3.67 -13.47 2.03
C LEU A 78 -4.17 -14.74 2.74
N ASN A 79 -3.51 -15.87 2.50
CA ASN A 79 -3.89 -17.18 3.02
C ASN A 79 -3.04 -17.57 4.25
N GLU A 80 -2.43 -16.61 4.94
CA GLU A 80 -1.62 -16.87 6.11
C GLU A 80 -2.46 -17.41 7.27
N ILE A 81 -1.96 -18.49 7.91
CA ILE A 81 -2.63 -19.17 9.03
C ILE A 81 -1.71 -19.35 10.23
N ASP A 82 -0.42 -18.99 10.13
CA ASP A 82 0.50 -19.02 11.27
C ASP A 82 0.17 -17.87 12.25
N ASP A 83 -0.32 -18.25 13.43
CA ASP A 83 -0.64 -17.35 14.53
C ASP A 83 0.50 -16.40 14.89
N ARG A 84 1.77 -16.81 14.74
CA ARG A 84 2.93 -15.96 15.06
C ARG A 84 3.04 -14.79 14.11
N ILE A 85 2.78 -15.02 12.83
CA ILE A 85 2.81 -13.99 11.78
C ILE A 85 1.60 -13.06 11.96
N LEU A 86 0.42 -13.63 12.20
CA LEU A 86 -0.80 -12.86 12.47
C LEU A 86 -0.68 -12.00 13.74
N LEU A 87 -0.06 -12.52 14.80
CA LEU A 87 0.20 -11.75 16.01
C LEU A 87 1.13 -10.56 15.72
N GLY A 88 2.13 -10.74 14.85
CA GLY A 88 2.97 -9.65 14.36
C GLY A 88 2.15 -8.55 13.68
N MET A 89 1.24 -8.92 12.78
CA MET A 89 0.31 -8.00 12.11
C MET A 89 -0.56 -7.20 13.10
N VAL A 90 -1.10 -7.88 14.11
CA VAL A 90 -1.90 -7.26 15.17
C VAL A 90 -1.06 -6.28 15.97
N CYS A 91 0.17 -6.65 16.34
CA CYS A 91 1.10 -5.76 17.04
C CYS A 91 1.41 -4.49 16.23
N ASP A 92 1.70 -4.62 14.94
CA ASP A 92 1.96 -3.47 14.07
C ASP A 92 0.72 -2.57 13.91
N THR A 93 -0.46 -3.18 13.83
CA THR A 93 -1.73 -2.45 13.84
C THR A 93 -1.93 -1.67 15.14
N ARG A 94 -1.61 -2.27 16.29
CA ARG A 94 -1.68 -1.60 17.60
C ARG A 94 -0.70 -0.43 17.69
N LYS A 95 0.51 -0.55 17.13
CA LYS A 95 1.47 0.56 17.06
C LYS A 95 0.92 1.73 16.26
N MET A 96 0.28 1.48 15.11
CA MET A 96 -0.38 2.51 14.31
C MET A 96 -1.52 3.19 15.08
N ILE A 97 -2.36 2.42 15.78
CA ILE A 97 -3.45 2.99 16.59
C ILE A 97 -2.87 3.85 17.71
N ALA A 98 -1.82 3.40 18.39
CA ALA A 98 -1.18 4.16 19.46
C ALA A 98 -0.57 5.47 18.95
N SER A 99 0.04 5.51 17.76
CA SER A 99 0.62 6.72 17.20
C SER A 99 -0.39 7.72 16.64
N ARG A 100 -1.61 7.27 16.32
CA ARG A 100 -2.70 8.08 15.73
C ARG A 100 -3.97 8.08 16.58
N LEU A 101 -3.81 7.89 17.89
CA LEU A 101 -4.93 7.76 18.83
C LEU A 101 -5.82 9.01 18.83
N ASP A 102 -5.22 10.19 18.70
CA ASP A 102 -5.94 11.47 18.61
C ASP A 102 -6.86 11.54 17.39
N GLU A 103 -6.41 11.05 16.24
CA GLU A 103 -7.24 11.00 15.02
C GLU A 103 -8.40 10.02 15.19
N LEU A 104 -8.15 8.88 15.82
CA LEU A 104 -9.19 7.89 16.12
C LEU A 104 -10.26 8.47 17.06
N CYS A 105 -9.84 9.20 18.09
CA CYS A 105 -10.73 9.91 19.00
C CYS A 105 -11.55 10.99 18.28
N LYS A 106 -10.94 11.76 17.36
CA LYS A 106 -11.67 12.71 16.51
C LYS A 106 -12.75 12.03 15.68
N VAL A 107 -12.42 10.90 15.04
CA VAL A 107 -13.39 10.11 14.27
C VAL A 107 -14.52 9.61 15.17
N ALA A 108 -14.20 9.10 16.36
CA ALA A 108 -15.21 8.64 17.32
C ALA A 108 -16.15 9.78 17.74
N ASN A 109 -15.61 10.97 18.04
CA ASN A 109 -16.41 12.13 18.41
C ASN A 109 -17.33 12.59 17.27
N LEU A 110 -16.81 12.66 16.04
CA LEU A 110 -17.60 12.98 14.84
C LEU A 110 -18.74 11.97 14.62
N LEU A 111 -18.49 10.68 14.83
CA LEU A 111 -19.51 9.63 14.67
C LEU A 111 -20.56 9.63 15.79
N LEU A 112 -20.17 10.04 16.99
CA LEU A 112 -21.07 10.15 18.15
C LEU A 112 -21.86 11.47 18.16
N GLY A 113 -21.55 12.41 17.26
CA GLY A 113 -22.20 13.74 17.22
C GLY A 113 -21.80 14.63 18.40
N ASN A 114 -20.69 14.32 19.07
CA ASN A 114 -20.10 15.14 20.13
C ASN A 114 -19.09 16.09 19.47
N GLU A 115 -19.57 17.12 18.78
CA GLU A 115 -18.72 18.22 18.28
C GLU A 115 -18.35 19.21 19.40
#